data_AF-A0A6H2EK91-F1
#
_entry.id   AF-A0A6H2EK91-F1
#
_cell.length_a   1.000
_cell.length_b   1.000
_cell.length_c   1.000
_cell.angle_alpha   90.00
_cell.angle_beta   90.00
_cell.angle_gamma   90.00
#
_symmetry.space_group_name_H-M   'P 1'
#
loop_
_entity.id
_entity.type
_entity.pdbx_description
1 polymer ?
#
loop_
_entity_poly.entity_id
_entity_poly.type
_entity_poly.pdbx_seq_one_letter_code
_entity_poly.pdbx_strand_id
1 'polypeptide(L)' 'MGRVRAGGDNAVMESFFALLQKNVGNRHSWASRGELSVAITDWIEGTYHRNHRQNRLGKQTPIQYEDIIKPAIK' A
#
# COMPACT_ATOMS: atom_id res chain seq x y z
N MET A 1 2.83 30.23 3.77
CA MET A 1 2.93 29.32 2.61
C MET A 1 3.21 27.92 3.15
N GLY A 2 2.18 27.07 3.28
CA GLY A 2 2.31 25.73 3.84
C GLY A 2 3.14 24.82 2.92
N ARG A 3 3.96 23.93 3.50
CA ARG A 3 4.83 22.99 2.77
C ARG A 3 4.02 22.30 1.68
N VAL A 4 4.31 22.64 0.41
CA VAL A 4 3.91 21.85 -0.74
C VAL A 4 4.45 20.44 -0.50
N ARG A 5 3.55 19.46 -0.45
CA ARG A 5 3.87 18.04 -0.23
C ARG A 5 4.97 17.66 -1.22
N ALA A 6 6.14 17.24 -0.72
CA ALA A 6 7.30 16.95 -1.55
C ALA A 6 6.92 15.92 -2.63
N GLY A 7 7.27 16.18 -3.90
CA GLY A 7 6.89 15.31 -5.03
C GLY A 7 7.28 13.84 -4.85
N GLY A 8 8.25 13.52 -3.99
CA GLY A 8 8.59 12.15 -3.61
C GLY A 8 7.50 11.41 -2.82
N ASP A 9 6.73 12.11 -1.99
CA ASP A 9 5.58 11.52 -1.30
C ASP A 9 4.39 11.35 -2.24
N ASN A 10 4.23 12.27 -3.20
CA ASN A 10 3.21 12.14 -4.24
C ASN A 10 3.50 10.94 -5.15
N ALA A 11 4.75 10.76 -5.59
CA ALA A 11 5.14 9.64 -6.46
C ALA A 11 4.93 8.26 -5.80
N VAL A 12 5.16 8.14 -4.49
CA VAL A 12 4.90 6.90 -3.74
C VAL A 12 3.40 6.61 -3.66
N MET A 13 2.59 7.64 -3.39
CA MET A 13 1.14 7.49 -3.33
C MET A 13 0.53 7.21 -4.70
N GLU A 14 1.00 7.86 -5.76
CA GLU A 14 0.59 7.57 -7.14
C GLU A 14 0.92 6.13 -7.54
N SER A 15 2.11 5.64 -7.17
CA SER A 15 2.52 4.25 -7.42
C SER A 15 1.65 3.24 -6.67
N PHE A 16 1.25 3.56 -5.43
CA PHE A 16 0.31 2.76 -4.65
C PHE A 16 -1.05 2.65 -5.35
N PHE A 17 -1.64 3.78 -5.77
CA PHE A 17 -2.96 3.77 -6.42
C PHE A 17 -2.93 3.07 -7.79
N ALA A 18 -1.85 3.21 -8.56
CA ALA A 18 -1.68 2.48 -9.82
C ALA A 18 -1.64 0.95 -9.60
N LEU A 19 -0.95 0.49 -8.56
CA LEU A 19 -0.91 -0.94 -8.20
C LEU A 19 -2.27 -1.44 -7.71
N LEU A 20 -2.96 -0.65 -6.87
CA LEU A 20 -4.28 -1.00 -6.36
C LEU A 20 -5.28 -1.15 -7.51
N GLN A 21 -5.31 -0.20 -8.44
CA GLN A 21 -6.19 -0.26 -9.59
C GLN A 21 -5.86 -1.44 -10.50
N LYS A 22 -4.57 -1.73 -10.74
CA LYS A 22 -4.16 -2.86 -11.58
C LYS A 22 -4.54 -4.22 -10.99
N ASN A 23 -4.39 -4.40 -9.68
CA ASN A 23 -4.54 -5.72 -9.04
C ASN A 23 -5.94 -6.00 -8.49
N VAL A 24 -6.65 -4.95 -8.07
CA VAL A 24 -8.00 -5.07 -7.48
C VAL A 24 -9.04 -4.45 -8.42
N GLY A 25 -8.89 -3.17 -8.75
CA GLY A 25 -9.90 -2.40 -9.48
C GLY A 25 -10.23 -2.94 -10.88
N ASN A 26 -9.21 -3.28 -11.67
CA ASN A 26 -9.37 -3.67 -13.07
C ASN A 26 -9.56 -5.19 -13.25
N ARG A 27 -9.59 -5.97 -12.17
CA ARG A 27 -9.57 -7.44 -12.25
C ARG A 27 -10.95 -8.05 -12.55
N HIS A 28 -12.02 -7.42 -12.05
CA HIS A 28 -13.40 -7.80 -12.36
C HIS A 28 -14.36 -6.65 -11.98
N SER A 29 -15.61 -6.74 -12.44
CA SER A 29 -16.68 -5.79 -12.09
C SER A 29 -17.29 -6.14 -10.74
N TRP A 30 -17.16 -5.25 -9.77
CA TRP A 30 -17.71 -5.42 -8.42
C TRP A 30 -19.20 -5.11 -8.40
N ALA A 31 -20.02 -5.99 -7.81
CA ALA A 31 -21.47 -5.78 -7.72
C ALA A 31 -21.85 -4.70 -6.70
N SER A 32 -20.98 -4.46 -5.71
CA SER A 32 -21.19 -3.46 -4.67
C SER A 32 -19.89 -2.79 -4.23
N ARG A 33 -20.01 -1.57 -3.69
CA ARG A 33 -18.87 -0.89 -3.04
C ARG A 33 -18.34 -1.64 -1.82
N GLY A 34 -19.19 -2.42 -1.15
CA GLY A 34 -18.81 -3.24 0.00
C GLY A 34 -17.82 -4.33 -0.40
N GLU A 35 -18.11 -5.07 -1.48
CA GLU A 35 -17.19 -6.09 -1.99
C GLU A 35 -15.87 -5.50 -2.45
N LEU A 36 -15.91 -4.35 -3.14
CA LEU A 36 -14.68 -3.63 -3.51
C LEU A 36 -13.87 -3.24 -2.26
N SER A 37 -14.53 -2.74 -1.21
CA SER A 37 -13.84 -2.36 0.03
C SER A 37 -13.17 -3.55 0.71
N VAL A 38 -13.86 -4.69 0.78
CA VAL A 38 -13.30 -5.92 1.37
C VAL A 38 -12.10 -6.39 0.57
N ALA A 39 -12.19 -6.40 -0.76
CA ALA A 39 -11.09 -6.82 -1.62
C ALA A 39 -9.88 -5.87 -1.61
N ILE A 40 -10.12 -4.56 -1.46
CA ILE A 40 -9.05 -3.58 -1.27
C ILE A 40 -8.31 -3.89 0.03
N THR A 41 -9.02 -4.09 1.15
CA THR A 41 -8.40 -4.40 2.44
C THR A 41 -7.64 -5.72 2.40
N ASP A 42 -8.25 -6.79 1.88
CA ASP A 42 -7.62 -8.11 1.76
C ASP A 42 -6.34 -8.05 0.91
N TRP A 43 -6.37 -7.33 -0.22
CA TRP A 43 -5.19 -7.17 -1.05
C TRP A 43 -4.10 -6.34 -0.37
N ILE A 44 -4.46 -5.28 0.36
CA ILE A 44 -3.51 -4.46 1.11
C ILE A 44 -2.80 -5.30 2.18
N GLU A 45 -3.56 -6.04 3.00
CA GLU A 45 -3.04 -6.82 4.11
C GLU A 45 -2.31 -8.09 3.64
N GLY A 46 -2.91 -8.83 2.72
CA GLY A 46 -2.41 -10.13 2.26
C GLY A 46 -1.30 -10.04 1.22
N THR A 47 -1.34 -9.03 0.35
CA THR A 47 -0.43 -8.92 -0.79
C THR A 47 0.50 -7.72 -0.69
N TYR A 48 -0.04 -6.51 -0.54
CA TYR A 48 0.75 -5.29 -0.61
C TYR A 48 1.75 -5.20 0.56
N HIS A 49 1.29 -5.30 1.80
CA HIS A 49 2.17 -5.22 2.97
C HIS A 49 3.11 -6.42 3.10
N ARG A 50 2.68 -7.61 2.66
CA ARG A 50 3.46 -8.85 2.82
C ARG A 50 4.53 -9.04 1.75
N ASN A 51 4.27 -8.68 0.49
CA ASN A 51 5.12 -9.07 -0.64
C ASN A 51 5.80 -7.88 -1.34
N HIS A 52 5.37 -6.65 -1.08
CA HIS A 52 5.86 -5.50 -1.84
C HIS A 52 7.23 -4.98 -1.36
N ARG A 53 8.27 -5.44 -2.05
CA ARG A 53 9.69 -5.02 -2.00
C ARG A 53 9.92 -3.52 -2.26
N GLN A 54 10.04 -2.62 -1.27
CA GLN A 54 10.32 -1.20 -1.58
C GLN A 54 11.81 -0.86 -1.50
N ASN A 55 12.40 -0.36 -2.59
CA ASN A 55 13.80 0.10 -2.61
C ASN A 55 14.06 1.24 -1.61
N ARG A 56 13.07 2.12 -1.41
CA ARG A 56 13.13 3.21 -0.41
C ARG A 56 13.20 2.69 1.03
N LEU A 57 12.70 1.48 1.28
CA LEU A 57 12.76 0.78 2.56
C LEU A 57 13.93 -0.22 2.60
N GLY A 58 14.98 -0.03 1.79
CA GLY A 58 16.12 -0.95 1.77
C GLY A 58 15.81 -2.34 1.21
N LYS A 59 14.84 -2.44 0.27
CA LYS A 59 14.27 -3.71 -0.25
C LYS A 59 13.57 -4.52 0.84
N GLN A 60 12.95 -3.87 1.81
CA GLN A 60 12.08 -4.50 2.79
C GLN A 60 10.62 -4.30 2.42
N THR A 61 9.77 -5.21 2.89
CA THR A 61 8.32 -5.04 2.78
C THR A 61 7.84 -4.05 3.85
N PRO A 62 6.69 -3.38 3.66
CA PRO A 62 6.14 -2.47 4.65
C PRO A 62 6.05 -3.11 6.05
N ILE A 63 5.60 -4.37 6.13
CA ILE A 63 5.51 -5.09 7.41
C ILE A 63 6.89 -5.34 8.05
N GLN A 64 7.91 -5.66 7.25
CA GLN A 64 9.28 -5.84 7.76
C GLN A 64 9.85 -4.53 8.29
N TYR A 65 9.57 -3.42 7.61
CA TYR A 65 9.99 -2.09 8.05
C TYR A 65 9.27 -1.67 9.36
N GLU A 66 7.97 -1.94 9.46
CA GLU A 66 7.20 -1.67 10.68
C GLU A 66 7.64 -2.54 11.86
N ASP A 67 7.99 -3.81 11.64
CA ASP A 67 8.51 -4.73 12.68
C ASP A 67 9.87 -4.28 13.22
N ILE A 68 10.73 -3.71 12.36
CA ILE A 68 12.05 -3.18 12.76
C ILE A 68 11.93 -1.85 13.50
N ILE A 69 10.90 -1.03 13.20
CA ILE A 69 10.75 0.33 13.74
C ILE A 69 9.82 0.39 14.94
N LYS A 70 8.89 -0.55 15.10
CA LYS A 70 8.18 -0.77 16.36
C LYS A 70 9.06 -1.66 17.24
N PRO A 71 9.81 -1.12 18.23
CA PRO A 71 10.26 -1.98 19.32
C PRO A 71 9.00 -2.61 19.92
N ALA A 72 9.04 -3.94 20.10
CA ALA A 72 7.98 -4.70 20.74
C ALA A 72 7.53 -3.94 22.01
N ILE A 73 6.33 -3.35 21.95
CA ILE A 73 5.69 -2.82 23.16
C ILE A 73 5.32 -4.06 23.95
N LYS A 74 6.16 -4.33 24.96
CA LYS A 74 6.03 -5.45 25.89
C LYS A 74 5.00 -5.11 26.96
#